data_AF-A0AAE3XMU5-F1
#
_entry.id   AF-A0AAE3XMU5-F1
#
_cell.length_a   1.000
_cell.length_b   1.000
_cell.length_c   1.000
_cell.angle_alpha   90.00
_cell.angle_beta   90.00
_cell.angle_gamma   90.00
#
_symmetry.space_group_name_H-M   'P 1'
#
loop_
_entity.id
_entity.type
_entity.pdbx_description
1 polymer ?
#
loop_
_entity_poly.entity_id
_entity_poly.type
_entity_poly.pdbx_seq_one_letter_code
_entity_poly.pdbx_strand_id
1 'polypeptide(L)'
;MKYIKNIIIVITLTILAQTAFGTTWSAAYPYIQKIDGQNIAVKAFPYAPYSGSPMTGATKVYQNKKLLYTIDEYYREKIFTSNDGQYLAVVHTSNSLGISSYTSFGFEQFNFNQKAIEIFKNGQPFKTFTLKDVIDTTKLAHNGQFFYWGYNVDFEAFDDAIWNCEYWRKDLNRSEKKECLNGDTASYCKEWINGCDSMKIFEIEKFIYDNSIYVQDNYLFVLTNQNTAIRLDFNTMKVEQIPINKIILDKNTFNPPKLNRKYKKVKLPDKFDEPNMKDGRTFEKGVADLFNLSISDNTNEKSFCIFINPLVLDDNGKCIDYYGRVYDKRISNFFTKESINRSMTEKLDTWVKQQTFDTKLIPQGFDSYSFLCIVNLKFDN
;
A
#
# COMPACT_ATOMS: atom_id res chain seq x y z
N MET A 1 -6.11 -32.22 -39.53
CA MET A 1 -6.08 -30.74 -39.39
C MET A 1 -6.71 -30.21 -38.09
N LYS A 2 -7.89 -30.70 -37.65
CA LYS A 2 -8.56 -30.21 -36.41
C LYS A 2 -7.71 -30.35 -35.14
N TYR A 3 -6.99 -31.47 -34.98
CA TYR A 3 -6.14 -31.74 -33.82
C TYR A 3 -4.92 -30.82 -33.72
N ILE A 4 -4.26 -30.51 -34.83
CA ILE A 4 -3.10 -29.61 -34.87
C ILE A 4 -3.52 -28.18 -34.47
N LYS A 5 -4.72 -27.73 -34.90
CA LYS A 5 -5.26 -26.42 -34.54
C LYS A 5 -5.51 -26.29 -33.04
N ASN A 6 -6.03 -27.35 -32.40
CA ASN A 6 -6.26 -27.37 -30.96
C ASN A 6 -4.95 -27.38 -30.16
N ILE A 7 -3.94 -28.12 -30.61
CA ILE A 7 -2.61 -28.14 -29.98
C ILE A 7 -1.96 -26.75 -30.04
N ILE A 8 -2.04 -26.07 -31.19
CA ILE A 8 -1.48 -24.71 -31.34
C ILE A 8 -2.22 -23.71 -30.43
N ILE A 9 -3.55 -23.79 -30.32
CA ILE A 9 -4.33 -22.91 -29.42
C ILE A 9 -3.93 -23.14 -27.95
N VAL A 10 -3.80 -24.41 -27.53
CA VAL A 10 -3.38 -24.73 -26.16
C VAL A 10 -1.98 -24.20 -25.89
N ILE A 11 -1.00 -24.45 -26.77
CA ILE A 11 0.37 -23.95 -26.62
C ILE A 11 0.39 -22.41 -26.55
N THR A 12 -0.40 -21.73 -27.39
CA THR A 12 -0.48 -20.27 -27.39
C THR A 12 -1.08 -19.73 -26.09
N LEU A 13 -2.13 -20.38 -25.56
CA LEU A 13 -2.72 -20.03 -24.27
C LEU A 13 -1.76 -20.30 -23.11
N THR A 14 -0.98 -21.38 -23.14
CA THR A 14 0.01 -21.67 -22.09
C THR A 14 1.17 -20.68 -22.12
N ILE A 15 1.63 -20.25 -23.30
CA ILE A 15 2.67 -19.22 -23.45
C ILE A 15 2.16 -17.84 -22.99
N LEU A 16 0.90 -17.50 -23.32
CA LEU A 16 0.25 -16.28 -22.82
C LEU A 16 0.05 -16.31 -21.30
N ALA A 17 -0.24 -17.48 -20.72
CA ALA A 17 -0.35 -17.65 -19.27
C ALA A 17 1.01 -17.59 -18.56
N GLN A 18 2.09 -18.04 -19.19
CA GLN A 18 3.45 -18.01 -18.62
C GLN A 18 4.15 -16.66 -18.75
N THR A 19 3.68 -15.76 -19.63
CA THR A 19 4.26 -14.40 -19.78
C THR A 19 3.63 -13.37 -18.86
N ALA A 20 2.54 -13.71 -18.17
CA ALA A 20 2.04 -12.92 -17.04
C ALA A 20 2.82 -13.27 -15.78
N PHE A 21 4.07 -12.80 -15.67
CA PHE A 21 4.70 -12.60 -14.36
C PHE A 21 3.93 -11.49 -13.64
N GLY A 22 2.75 -11.84 -13.11
CA GLY A 22 2.05 -10.99 -12.18
C GLY A 22 2.90 -10.87 -10.93
N THR A 23 3.42 -9.68 -10.65
CA THR A 23 3.84 -9.36 -9.29
C THR A 23 2.67 -9.70 -8.38
N THR A 24 2.90 -10.38 -7.25
CA THR A 24 1.85 -10.67 -6.25
C THR A 24 1.20 -9.40 -5.68
N TRP A 25 1.78 -8.23 -5.98
CA TRP A 25 1.33 -6.92 -5.59
C TRP A 25 0.61 -6.22 -6.75
N SER A 26 -0.59 -5.69 -6.49
CA SER A 26 -1.29 -4.81 -7.42
C SER A 26 -0.49 -3.53 -7.66
N ALA A 27 -0.55 -2.95 -8.87
CA ALA A 27 0.13 -1.71 -9.16
C ALA A 27 -0.27 -0.59 -8.18
N ALA A 28 0.69 0.22 -7.72
CA ALA A 28 0.42 1.45 -6.99
C ALA A 28 0.00 2.55 -7.95
N TYR A 29 -1.01 3.29 -7.53
CA TYR A 29 -1.55 4.41 -8.29
C TYR A 29 -1.45 5.69 -7.47
N PRO A 30 -1.21 6.84 -8.12
CA PRO A 30 -1.38 8.12 -7.45
C PRO A 30 -2.77 8.23 -6.85
N TYR A 31 -2.86 8.83 -5.66
CA TYR A 31 -4.14 9.05 -5.02
C TYR A 31 -4.21 10.42 -4.37
N ILE A 32 -5.44 10.89 -4.20
CA ILE A 32 -5.77 12.04 -3.39
C ILE A 32 -6.63 11.55 -2.23
N GLN A 33 -6.33 12.05 -1.04
CA GLN A 33 -7.04 11.70 0.18
C GLN A 33 -7.43 12.96 0.95
N LYS A 34 -8.64 12.95 1.53
CA LYS A 34 -9.17 14.03 2.35
C LYS A 34 -10.05 13.46 3.48
N ILE A 35 -9.95 14.06 4.66
CA ILE A 35 -10.86 13.78 5.78
C ILE A 35 -12.00 14.79 5.73
N ASP A 36 -13.24 14.32 5.89
CA ASP A 36 -14.41 15.19 5.91
C ASP A 36 -14.31 16.23 7.04
N GLY A 37 -14.74 17.47 6.75
CA GLY A 37 -14.62 18.60 7.68
C GLY A 37 -13.23 19.26 7.76
N GLN A 38 -12.17 18.64 7.22
CA GLN A 38 -10.84 19.25 7.18
C GLN A 38 -10.58 20.04 5.87
N ASN A 39 -9.68 21.01 5.95
CA ASN A 39 -9.17 21.76 4.79
C ASN A 39 -7.83 21.21 4.26
N ILE A 40 -7.48 20.00 4.70
CA ILE A 40 -6.25 19.31 4.35
C ILE A 40 -6.51 18.32 3.22
N ALA A 41 -5.62 18.28 2.24
CA ALA A 41 -5.60 17.28 1.18
C ALA A 41 -4.21 16.65 1.13
N VAL A 42 -4.17 15.32 1.10
CA VAL A 42 -2.93 14.58 0.91
C VAL A 42 -2.92 13.98 -0.48
N LYS A 43 -1.80 14.15 -1.21
CA LYS A 43 -1.60 13.55 -2.52
C LYS A 43 -0.36 12.68 -2.44
N ALA A 44 -0.45 11.42 -2.84
CA ALA A 44 0.72 10.56 -2.94
C ALA A 44 0.92 10.07 -4.36
N PHE A 45 2.19 9.96 -4.73
CA PHE A 45 2.65 9.62 -6.08
C PHE A 45 3.69 8.51 -5.95
N PRO A 46 3.42 7.30 -6.44
CA PRO A 46 4.44 6.25 -6.49
C PRO A 46 5.42 6.58 -7.62
N TYR A 47 6.71 6.35 -7.41
CA TYR A 47 7.70 6.45 -8.47
C TYR A 47 7.87 5.11 -9.19
N ALA A 48 7.78 3.99 -8.46
CA ALA A 48 7.86 2.65 -9.01
C ALA A 48 6.53 1.91 -8.80
N PRO A 49 5.54 2.04 -9.71
CA PRO A 49 4.19 1.53 -9.46
C PRO A 49 4.09 0.00 -9.36
N TYR A 50 5.09 -0.76 -9.82
CA TYR A 50 5.11 -2.23 -9.71
C TYR A 50 6.23 -2.76 -8.80
N SER A 51 6.96 -1.88 -8.11
CA SER A 51 7.88 -2.37 -7.08
C SER A 51 7.07 -2.99 -5.94
N GLY A 52 7.58 -4.09 -5.35
CA GLY A 52 7.03 -4.59 -4.10
C GLY A 52 7.15 -3.56 -2.96
N SER A 53 6.65 -3.89 -1.78
CA SER A 53 6.88 -3.09 -0.58
C SER A 53 8.34 -3.25 -0.10
N PRO A 54 9.05 -2.18 0.31
CA PRO A 54 8.63 -0.77 0.38
C PRO A 54 8.64 -0.08 -0.99
N MET A 55 7.66 0.80 -1.24
CA MET A 55 7.52 1.51 -2.52
C MET A 55 8.12 2.92 -2.43
N THR A 56 8.89 3.30 -3.43
CA THR A 56 9.43 4.66 -3.57
C THR A 56 8.35 5.60 -4.11
N GLY A 57 8.39 6.86 -3.68
CA GLY A 57 7.43 7.87 -4.10
C GLY A 57 7.48 9.11 -3.22
N ALA A 58 6.46 9.95 -3.33
CA ALA A 58 6.30 11.10 -2.45
C ALA A 58 4.86 11.26 -1.99
N THR A 59 4.71 11.78 -0.78
CA THR A 59 3.45 12.15 -0.15
C THR A 59 3.48 13.64 0.16
N LYS A 60 2.61 14.40 -0.49
CA LYS A 60 2.52 15.86 -0.40
C LYS A 60 1.26 16.27 0.36
N VAL A 61 1.41 17.13 1.35
CA VAL A 61 0.30 17.61 2.18
C VAL A 61 -0.02 19.07 1.83
N TYR A 62 -1.29 19.35 1.59
CA TYR A 62 -1.78 20.66 1.19
C TYR A 62 -2.84 21.16 2.16
N GLN A 63 -2.82 22.46 2.45
CA GLN A 63 -3.90 23.17 3.14
C GLN A 63 -4.42 24.27 2.21
N ASN A 64 -5.72 24.28 1.92
CA ASN A 64 -6.33 25.25 1.00
C ASN A 64 -5.58 25.36 -0.35
N LYS A 65 -5.17 24.21 -0.92
CA LYS A 65 -4.37 24.08 -2.16
C LYS A 65 -2.93 24.58 -2.08
N LYS A 66 -2.48 25.15 -0.95
CA LYS A 66 -1.07 25.51 -0.71
C LYS A 66 -0.32 24.29 -0.17
N LEU A 67 0.83 23.96 -0.77
CA LEU A 67 1.70 22.90 -0.27
C LEU A 67 2.23 23.30 1.11
N LEU A 68 2.06 22.42 2.10
CA LEU A 68 2.66 22.56 3.43
C LEU A 68 4.03 21.90 3.47
N TYR A 69 4.11 20.64 3.06
CA TYR A 69 5.35 19.85 3.05
C TYR A 69 5.22 18.61 2.17
N THR A 70 6.37 17.96 1.95
CA THR A 70 6.53 16.69 1.25
C THR A 70 7.23 15.70 2.18
N ILE A 71 6.82 14.45 2.13
CA ILE A 71 7.52 13.29 2.68
C ILE A 71 7.97 12.45 1.48
N ASP A 72 9.24 12.08 1.42
CA ASP A 72 9.83 11.31 0.30
C ASP A 72 9.53 9.81 0.42
N GLU A 73 8.27 9.49 0.69
CA GLU A 73 7.74 8.12 0.76
C GLU A 73 6.33 8.05 0.14
N TYR A 74 5.98 6.90 -0.45
CA TYR A 74 4.63 6.58 -0.87
C TYR A 74 3.99 5.58 0.10
N TYR A 75 2.85 5.97 0.68
CA TYR A 75 2.10 5.09 1.58
C TYR A 75 0.93 4.42 0.86
N ARG A 76 0.93 3.08 0.85
CA ARG A 76 -0.23 2.31 0.41
C ARG A 76 -1.29 2.28 1.52
N GLU A 77 -0.85 2.26 2.77
CA GLU A 77 -1.63 2.36 3.99
C GLU A 77 -2.48 3.63 4.00
N LYS A 78 -3.55 3.63 4.80
CA LYS A 78 -4.30 4.86 5.08
C LYS A 78 -3.44 5.75 5.98
N ILE A 79 -3.31 7.01 5.58
CA ILE A 79 -2.62 8.05 6.35
C ILE A 79 -3.63 9.05 6.89
N PHE A 80 -3.31 9.74 7.98
CA PHE A 80 -4.25 10.62 8.68
C PHE A 80 -3.54 11.91 9.05
N THR A 81 -4.27 13.03 9.10
CA THR A 81 -3.67 14.34 9.35
C THR A 81 -4.36 15.06 10.52
N SER A 82 -3.58 15.85 11.27
CA SER A 82 -4.12 16.84 12.20
C SER A 82 -4.99 17.86 11.46
N ASN A 83 -5.85 18.58 12.18
CA ASN A 83 -6.79 19.53 11.57
C ASN A 83 -6.09 20.69 10.83
N ASP A 84 -4.90 21.06 11.29
CA ASP A 84 -4.04 22.07 10.66
C ASP A 84 -3.06 21.48 9.63
N GLY A 85 -3.01 20.16 9.50
CA GLY A 85 -2.13 19.43 8.60
C GLY A 85 -0.67 19.37 9.04
N GLN A 86 -0.26 19.98 10.17
CA GLN A 86 1.13 19.95 10.65
C GLN A 86 1.63 18.54 10.93
N TYR A 87 0.74 17.66 11.39
CA TYR A 87 1.05 16.27 11.67
C TYR A 87 0.42 15.34 10.65
N LEU A 88 1.19 14.33 10.24
CA LEU A 88 0.72 13.19 9.46
C LEU A 88 1.03 11.92 10.23
N ALA A 89 0.01 11.08 10.42
CA ALA A 89 0.10 9.77 11.03
C ALA A 89 -0.04 8.67 9.99
N VAL A 90 0.89 7.73 10.00
CA VAL A 90 0.81 6.46 9.26
C VAL A 90 0.48 5.37 10.26
N VAL A 91 -0.65 4.69 10.06
CA VAL A 91 -1.03 3.53 10.88
C VAL A 91 -0.67 2.26 10.11
N HIS A 92 0.30 1.50 10.62
CA HIS A 92 0.81 0.30 9.97
C HIS A 92 -0.09 -0.89 10.23
N THR A 93 -1.23 -0.92 9.52
CA THR A 93 -2.25 -1.97 9.68
C THR A 93 -1.83 -3.33 9.17
N SER A 94 -0.74 -3.40 8.40
CA SER A 94 -0.11 -4.64 7.93
C SER A 94 0.57 -5.44 9.05
N ASN A 95 0.80 -4.83 10.21
CA ASN A 95 1.26 -5.53 11.41
C ASN A 95 0.11 -6.35 12.02
N SER A 96 -0.19 -7.51 11.44
CA SER A 96 -0.99 -8.55 12.10
C SER A 96 -0.06 -9.41 12.96
N LEU A 97 -0.37 -9.59 14.24
CA LEU A 97 0.30 -10.60 15.06
C LEU A 97 -0.63 -11.80 15.16
N GLY A 98 -0.26 -12.90 14.50
CA GLY A 98 -0.96 -14.17 14.64
C GLY A 98 -0.16 -15.14 15.49
N ILE A 99 -0.82 -15.73 16.49
CA ILE A 99 -0.45 -17.07 16.95
C ILE A 99 -1.00 -18.00 15.89
N SER A 100 -0.18 -18.37 14.90
CA SER A 100 -0.57 -19.52 14.09
C SER A 100 -0.54 -20.71 15.06
N SER A 101 -1.69 -21.34 15.26
CA SER A 101 -1.80 -22.59 16.02
C SER A 101 -1.10 -23.78 15.32
N TYR A 102 -0.18 -23.51 14.39
CA TYR A 102 0.68 -24.45 13.70
C TYR A 102 2.04 -23.80 13.37
N THR A 103 2.88 -23.61 14.38
CA THR A 103 4.34 -23.67 14.18
C THR A 103 4.88 -24.93 14.84
N SER A 104 4.70 -26.06 14.15
CA SER A 104 5.45 -27.29 14.44
C SER A 104 6.98 -27.14 14.25
N PHE A 105 7.47 -25.93 13.92
CA PHE A 105 8.85 -25.66 13.53
C PHE A 105 9.44 -24.38 14.16
N GLY A 106 9.12 -24.10 15.42
CA GLY A 106 9.83 -23.11 16.23
C GLY A 106 8.97 -21.91 16.60
N PHE A 107 9.12 -21.47 17.85
CA PHE A 107 8.45 -20.30 18.41
C PHE A 107 8.88 -19.05 17.63
N GLU A 108 8.07 -18.55 16.70
CA GLU A 108 8.19 -17.16 16.30
C GLU A 108 7.86 -16.30 17.54
N GLN A 109 8.87 -15.65 18.11
CA GLN A 109 8.66 -14.71 19.20
C GLN A 109 7.87 -13.51 18.67
N PHE A 110 6.77 -13.16 19.35
CA PHE A 110 6.01 -11.96 19.06
C PHE A 110 6.91 -10.72 19.11
N ASN A 111 7.13 -10.07 17.96
CA ASN A 111 7.88 -8.82 17.92
C ASN A 111 6.95 -7.62 18.23
N PHE A 112 6.73 -7.35 19.51
CA PHE A 112 5.96 -6.17 19.94
C PHE A 112 6.69 -4.83 19.75
N ASN A 113 7.97 -4.84 19.35
CA ASN A 113 8.74 -3.62 19.07
C ASN A 113 8.57 -3.13 17.63
N GLN A 114 7.77 -3.81 16.80
CA GLN A 114 7.48 -3.33 15.45
C GLN A 114 6.70 -2.01 15.46
N LYS A 115 6.97 -1.15 14.47
CA LYS A 115 6.37 0.19 14.35
C LYS A 115 4.87 0.08 14.12
N ALA A 116 4.05 0.63 15.00
CA ALA A 116 2.60 0.62 14.91
C ALA A 116 2.02 1.91 14.32
N ILE A 117 2.47 3.06 14.83
CA ILE A 117 2.05 4.38 14.36
C ILE A 117 3.30 5.25 14.17
N GLU A 118 3.49 5.79 12.97
CA GLU A 118 4.54 6.76 12.68
C GLU A 118 3.93 8.15 12.53
N ILE A 119 4.55 9.13 13.18
CA ILE A 119 4.15 10.53 13.16
C ILE A 119 5.25 11.34 12.49
N PHE A 120 4.84 12.11 11.48
CA PHE A 120 5.64 13.14 10.85
C PHE A 120 5.13 14.51 11.31
N LYS A 121 6.04 15.45 11.51
CA LYS A 121 5.74 16.85 11.77
C LYS A 121 6.36 17.69 10.66
N ASN A 122 5.53 18.40 9.90
CA ASN A 122 5.97 19.23 8.78
C ASN A 122 6.87 18.48 7.78
N GLY A 123 6.53 17.22 7.50
CA GLY A 123 7.24 16.36 6.55
C GLY A 123 8.46 15.63 7.12
N GLN A 124 8.84 15.89 8.37
CA GLN A 124 9.99 15.25 9.00
C GLN A 124 9.54 14.17 9.99
N PRO A 125 10.24 13.02 10.08
CA PRO A 125 9.99 12.02 11.13
C PRO A 125 10.03 12.68 12.51
N PHE A 126 8.99 12.46 13.31
CA PHE A 126 8.83 13.14 14.60
C PHE A 126 8.73 12.16 15.76
N LYS A 127 7.87 11.15 15.65
CA LYS A 127 7.69 10.15 16.71
C LYS A 127 7.19 8.83 16.13
N THR A 128 7.64 7.73 16.71
CA THR A 128 7.16 6.39 16.38
C THR A 128 6.65 5.72 17.64
N PHE A 129 5.47 5.12 17.55
CA PHE A 129 4.90 4.24 18.57
C PHE A 129 5.01 2.81 18.07
N THR A 130 5.52 1.93 18.91
CA THR A 130 5.59 0.49 18.67
C THR A 130 4.31 -0.19 19.12
N LEU A 131 4.09 -1.46 18.75
CA LEU A 131 2.89 -2.18 19.18
C LEU A 131 2.71 -2.21 20.70
N LYS A 132 3.77 -2.48 21.46
CA LYS A 132 3.70 -2.46 22.94
C LYS A 132 3.30 -1.10 23.53
N ASP A 133 3.47 -0.01 22.79
CA ASP A 133 3.08 1.32 23.25
C ASP A 133 1.58 1.58 23.07
N VAL A 134 0.93 0.83 22.18
CA VAL A 134 -0.45 1.08 21.75
C VAL A 134 -1.44 0.00 22.17
N ILE A 135 -1.00 -1.24 22.42
CA ILE A 135 -1.87 -2.35 22.80
C ILE A 135 -1.44 -3.03 24.09
N ASP A 136 -2.38 -3.75 24.72
CA ASP A 136 -2.09 -4.61 25.87
C ASP A 136 -1.51 -5.95 25.38
N THR A 137 -0.19 -6.07 25.49
CA THR A 137 0.55 -7.26 25.07
C THR A 137 0.41 -8.43 26.04
N THR A 138 -0.02 -8.18 27.29
CA THR A 138 -0.17 -9.24 28.30
C THR A 138 -1.34 -10.17 27.93
N LYS A 139 -2.46 -9.60 27.48
CA LYS A 139 -3.62 -10.37 27.01
C LYS A 139 -3.31 -11.26 25.82
N LEU A 140 -2.44 -10.81 24.90
CA LEU A 140 -2.04 -11.58 23.72
C LEU A 140 -1.12 -12.75 24.10
N ALA A 141 -0.18 -12.52 25.02
CA ALA A 141 0.74 -13.55 25.49
C ALA A 141 0.05 -14.69 26.26
N HIS A 142 -1.06 -14.39 26.95
CA HIS A 142 -1.76 -15.37 27.79
C HIS A 142 -2.90 -16.12 27.09
N ASN A 143 -3.58 -15.53 26.11
CA ASN A 143 -4.85 -16.06 25.59
C ASN A 143 -4.76 -16.74 24.22
N GLY A 144 -3.58 -16.88 23.61
CA GLY A 144 -3.51 -17.50 22.28
C GLY A 144 -4.11 -16.62 21.16
N GLN A 145 -4.35 -15.33 21.42
CA GLN A 145 -5.18 -14.49 20.57
C GLN A 145 -4.40 -13.80 19.43
N PHE A 146 -5.07 -13.72 18.28
CA PHE A 146 -4.68 -12.95 17.11
C PHE A 146 -4.94 -11.46 17.36
N PHE A 147 -3.95 -10.60 17.12
CA PHE A 147 -4.15 -9.15 17.07
C PHE A 147 -4.24 -8.68 15.63
N TYR A 148 -5.28 -7.91 15.35
CA TYR A 148 -5.38 -7.13 14.14
C TYR A 148 -5.94 -5.75 14.43
N TRP A 149 -5.60 -4.84 13.52
CA TRP A 149 -6.14 -3.50 13.48
C TRP A 149 -7.57 -3.54 12.96
N GLY A 150 -8.53 -3.21 13.81
CA GLY A 150 -9.93 -3.21 13.44
C GLY A 150 -10.82 -3.59 14.60
N TYR A 151 -12.05 -3.09 14.58
CA TYR A 151 -13.10 -3.47 15.50
C TYR A 151 -13.45 -4.97 15.31
N ASN A 152 -13.70 -5.72 16.38
CA ASN A 152 -13.99 -7.15 16.24
C ASN A 152 -15.39 -7.36 15.68
N VAL A 153 -15.53 -8.12 14.60
CA VAL A 153 -16.84 -8.56 14.13
C VAL A 153 -16.90 -10.04 13.80
N ASP A 154 -18.01 -10.65 14.17
CA ASP A 154 -18.31 -12.05 13.93
C ASP A 154 -18.83 -12.23 12.49
N PHE A 155 -17.93 -12.63 11.59
CA PHE A 155 -18.25 -12.78 10.18
C PHE A 155 -19.14 -14.00 9.88
N GLU A 156 -19.14 -15.04 10.72
CA GLU A 156 -20.02 -16.21 10.52
C GLU A 156 -21.46 -15.83 10.86
N ALA A 157 -21.65 -15.07 11.95
CA ALA A 157 -22.95 -14.48 12.25
C ALA A 157 -23.46 -13.52 11.15
N PHE A 158 -22.57 -12.97 10.31
CA PHE A 158 -22.96 -12.11 9.19
C PHE A 158 -23.64 -12.88 8.05
N ASP A 159 -23.05 -14.01 7.64
CA ASP A 159 -23.59 -14.82 6.55
C ASP A 159 -24.97 -15.40 6.95
N ASP A 160 -25.10 -15.81 8.21
CA ASP A 160 -26.37 -16.28 8.78
C ASP A 160 -27.42 -15.16 8.84
N ALA A 161 -27.05 -13.93 9.24
CA ALA A 161 -27.97 -12.79 9.29
C ALA A 161 -28.47 -12.39 7.88
N ILE A 162 -27.58 -12.35 6.89
CA ILE A 162 -27.92 -12.05 5.49
C ILE A 162 -28.87 -13.11 4.94
N TRP A 163 -28.51 -14.39 5.09
CA TRP A 163 -29.29 -15.50 4.58
C TRP A 163 -30.70 -15.51 5.19
N ASN A 164 -30.81 -15.37 6.51
CA ASN A 164 -32.10 -15.33 7.21
C ASN A 164 -32.98 -14.15 6.74
N CYS A 165 -32.42 -12.94 6.65
CA CYS A 165 -33.18 -11.76 6.21
C CYS A 165 -33.65 -11.88 4.76
N GLU A 166 -32.79 -12.38 3.85
CA GLU A 166 -33.14 -12.56 2.44
C GLU A 166 -34.15 -13.68 2.20
N TYR A 167 -34.03 -14.78 2.95
CA TYR A 167 -34.98 -15.90 2.92
C TYR A 167 -36.41 -15.40 3.21
N TRP A 168 -36.60 -14.76 4.36
CA TRP A 168 -37.92 -14.24 4.76
C TRP A 168 -38.43 -13.08 3.90
N ARG A 169 -37.53 -12.30 3.28
CA ARG A 169 -37.93 -11.25 2.34
C ARG A 169 -38.62 -11.79 1.08
N LYS A 170 -38.26 -12.99 0.63
CA LYS A 170 -38.83 -13.64 -0.56
C LYS A 170 -40.16 -14.34 -0.26
N ASP A 171 -40.30 -14.89 0.95
CA ASP A 171 -41.46 -15.71 1.30
C ASP A 171 -42.66 -14.92 1.81
N LEU A 172 -42.46 -13.70 2.34
CA LEU A 172 -43.56 -12.84 2.80
C LEU A 172 -43.99 -11.81 1.74
N ASN A 173 -45.28 -11.79 1.43
CA ASN A 173 -45.89 -10.78 0.58
C ASN A 173 -46.03 -9.43 1.31
N ARG A 174 -46.44 -8.39 0.59
CA ARG A 174 -46.52 -7.01 1.13
C ARG A 174 -47.58 -6.87 2.25
N SER A 175 -48.65 -7.64 2.21
CA SER A 175 -49.71 -7.62 3.22
C SER A 175 -49.23 -8.26 4.52
N GLU A 176 -48.63 -9.44 4.42
CA GLU A 176 -48.08 -10.18 5.57
C GLU A 176 -47.00 -9.37 6.29
N LYS A 177 -46.11 -8.72 5.54
CA LYS A 177 -45.11 -7.79 6.10
C LYS A 177 -45.76 -6.65 6.89
N LYS A 178 -46.88 -6.10 6.40
CA LYS A 178 -47.60 -5.02 7.07
C LYS A 178 -48.30 -5.50 8.34
N GLU A 179 -48.84 -6.72 8.33
CA GLU A 179 -49.45 -7.35 9.50
C GLU A 179 -48.42 -7.64 10.59
N CYS A 180 -47.25 -8.18 10.23
CA CYS A 180 -46.13 -8.34 11.16
C CYS A 180 -45.70 -7.01 11.78
N LEU A 181 -45.57 -5.94 10.98
CA LEU A 181 -45.21 -4.60 11.48
C LEU A 181 -46.29 -3.96 12.36
N ASN A 182 -47.55 -4.37 12.22
CA ASN A 182 -48.66 -3.92 13.05
C ASN A 182 -48.83 -4.74 14.34
N GLY A 183 -47.88 -5.64 14.64
CA GLY A 183 -47.83 -6.40 15.89
C GLY A 183 -48.46 -7.79 15.83
N ASP A 184 -48.58 -8.41 14.65
CA ASP A 184 -48.88 -9.84 14.57
C ASP A 184 -47.80 -10.64 15.34
N THR A 185 -48.28 -11.57 16.17
CA THR A 185 -47.46 -12.35 17.11
C THR A 185 -47.12 -13.74 16.58
N ALA A 186 -47.54 -14.06 15.36
CA ALA A 186 -47.21 -15.31 14.69
C ALA A 186 -45.70 -15.57 14.65
N SER A 187 -45.30 -16.84 14.72
CA SER A 187 -43.88 -17.24 14.81
C SER A 187 -43.06 -16.74 13.62
N TYR A 188 -43.61 -16.81 12.41
CA TYR A 188 -42.96 -16.34 11.19
C TYR A 188 -42.71 -14.82 11.21
N CYS A 189 -43.60 -14.02 11.81
CA CYS A 189 -43.40 -12.58 11.98
C CYS A 189 -42.23 -12.29 12.93
N LYS A 190 -42.10 -13.03 14.03
CA LYS A 190 -40.98 -12.89 14.97
C LYS A 190 -39.65 -13.26 14.31
N GLU A 191 -39.61 -14.36 13.56
CA GLU A 191 -38.41 -14.82 12.85
C GLU A 191 -37.99 -13.82 11.76
N TRP A 192 -38.94 -13.27 11.00
CA TRP A 192 -38.67 -12.22 10.01
C TRP A 192 -38.15 -10.91 10.64
N ILE A 193 -38.79 -10.42 11.71
CA ILE A 193 -38.37 -9.22 12.42
C ILE A 193 -36.96 -9.43 13.00
N ASN A 194 -36.71 -10.55 13.67
CA ASN A 194 -35.39 -10.89 14.23
C ASN A 194 -34.31 -10.98 13.16
N GLY A 195 -34.61 -11.57 11.99
CA GLY A 195 -33.69 -11.61 10.86
C GLY A 195 -33.37 -10.21 10.31
N CYS A 196 -34.38 -9.35 10.17
CA CYS A 196 -34.20 -7.97 9.71
C CYS A 196 -33.45 -7.10 10.72
N ASP A 197 -33.75 -7.22 12.01
CA ASP A 197 -33.05 -6.51 13.08
C ASP A 197 -31.59 -6.97 13.19
N SER A 198 -31.32 -8.26 13.01
CA SER A 198 -29.96 -8.81 12.94
C SER A 198 -29.18 -8.20 11.76
N MET A 199 -29.81 -8.05 10.60
CA MET A 199 -29.21 -7.38 9.44
C MET A 199 -28.93 -5.89 9.71
N LYS A 200 -29.80 -5.20 10.45
CA LYS A 200 -29.57 -3.78 10.83
C LYS A 200 -28.41 -3.64 11.80
N ILE A 201 -28.36 -4.48 12.85
CA ILE A 201 -27.23 -4.53 13.78
C ILE A 201 -25.96 -4.80 12.98
N PHE A 202 -26.00 -5.76 12.06
CA PHE A 202 -24.89 -6.09 11.18
C PHE A 202 -24.38 -4.89 10.38
N GLU A 203 -25.26 -4.16 9.69
CA GLU A 203 -24.87 -2.98 8.90
C GLU A 203 -24.16 -1.92 9.75
N ILE A 204 -24.59 -1.77 11.01
CA ILE A 204 -23.96 -0.86 11.99
C ILE A 204 -22.57 -1.38 12.39
N GLU A 205 -22.43 -2.66 12.75
CA GLU A 205 -21.11 -3.22 13.13
C GLU A 205 -20.11 -3.16 11.97
N LYS A 206 -20.57 -3.44 10.74
CA LYS A 206 -19.76 -3.30 9.52
C LYS A 206 -19.36 -1.85 9.28
N PHE A 207 -20.29 -0.91 9.47
CA PHE A 207 -19.97 0.51 9.35
C PHE A 207 -18.90 0.95 10.36
N ILE A 208 -18.98 0.48 11.61
CA ILE A 208 -17.96 0.74 12.64
C ILE A 208 -16.62 0.13 12.23
N TYR A 209 -16.62 -1.11 11.73
CA TYR A 209 -15.42 -1.79 11.24
C TYR A 209 -14.71 -1.02 10.12
N ASP A 210 -15.46 -0.63 9.08
CA ASP A 210 -14.93 0.10 7.91
C ASP A 210 -14.37 1.49 8.28
N ASN A 211 -14.88 2.06 9.38
CA ASN A 211 -14.49 3.35 9.94
C ASN A 211 -13.77 3.21 11.29
N SER A 212 -13.07 2.09 11.51
CA SER A 212 -12.34 1.81 12.74
C SER A 212 -11.12 2.70 12.98
N ILE A 213 -10.68 3.44 11.96
CA ILE A 213 -9.58 4.39 12.07
C ILE A 213 -10.03 5.73 11.53
N TYR A 214 -10.01 6.76 12.37
CA TYR A 214 -10.51 8.09 12.02
C TYR A 214 -9.83 9.18 12.83
N VAL A 215 -9.94 10.42 12.34
CA VAL A 215 -9.50 11.61 13.07
C VAL A 215 -10.71 12.46 13.40
N GLN A 216 -10.81 12.88 14.65
CA GLN A 216 -11.83 13.80 15.11
C GLN A 216 -11.24 14.69 16.21
N ASP A 217 -11.55 15.99 16.17
CA ASP A 217 -11.13 16.97 17.19
C ASP A 217 -9.62 16.96 17.48
N ASN A 218 -8.81 16.74 16.44
CA ASN A 218 -7.34 16.63 16.54
C ASN A 218 -6.82 15.42 17.33
N TYR A 219 -7.63 14.37 17.44
CA TYR A 219 -7.24 13.06 17.92
C TYR A 219 -7.32 12.04 16.80
N LEU A 220 -6.34 11.15 16.72
CA LEU A 220 -6.43 9.91 15.95
C LEU A 220 -7.02 8.82 16.84
N PHE A 221 -8.10 8.19 16.37
CA PHE A 221 -8.73 7.05 17.00
C PHE A 221 -8.49 5.79 16.17
N VAL A 222 -8.11 4.71 16.83
CA VAL A 222 -7.93 3.37 16.22
C VAL A 222 -8.66 2.35 17.08
N LEU A 223 -9.78 1.82 16.58
CA LEU A 223 -10.51 0.74 17.23
C LEU A 223 -9.76 -0.59 17.01
N THR A 224 -9.71 -1.41 18.06
CA THR A 224 -9.02 -2.69 18.02
C THR A 224 -9.94 -3.85 18.38
N ASN A 225 -9.51 -5.07 18.07
CA ASN A 225 -10.26 -6.28 18.36
C ASN A 225 -10.23 -6.66 19.85
N GLN A 226 -9.49 -5.91 20.68
CA GLN A 226 -9.40 -6.09 22.13
C GLN A 226 -10.49 -5.32 22.91
N ASN A 227 -11.53 -4.84 22.22
CA ASN A 227 -12.56 -3.95 22.79
C ASN A 227 -11.99 -2.64 23.39
N THR A 228 -10.84 -2.21 22.89
CA THR A 228 -10.20 -0.94 23.21
C THR A 228 -10.02 -0.07 21.96
N ALA A 229 -10.07 1.23 22.16
CA ALA A 229 -9.71 2.25 21.21
C ALA A 229 -8.39 2.89 21.64
N ILE A 230 -7.47 3.01 20.71
CA ILE A 230 -6.24 3.78 20.86
C ILE A 230 -6.57 5.21 20.50
N ARG A 231 -6.37 6.14 21.43
CA ARG A 231 -6.50 7.58 21.21
C ARG A 231 -5.13 8.23 21.24
N LEU A 232 -4.71 8.80 20.11
CA LEU A 232 -3.50 9.61 20.02
C LEU A 232 -3.89 11.09 19.89
N ASP A 233 -3.37 11.92 20.79
CA ASP A 233 -3.51 13.38 20.74
C ASP A 233 -2.44 14.01 19.85
N PHE A 234 -2.84 14.72 18.79
CA PHE A 234 -1.88 15.39 17.89
C PHE A 234 -1.17 16.61 18.53
N ASN A 235 -1.67 17.16 19.63
CA ASN A 235 -1.03 18.28 20.33
C ASN A 235 0.01 17.79 21.33
N THR A 236 -0.34 16.78 22.13
CA THR A 236 0.50 16.30 23.24
C THR A 236 1.32 15.06 22.90
N MET A 237 0.99 14.37 21.79
CA MET A 237 1.66 13.15 21.32
C MET A 237 1.60 12.03 22.37
N LYS A 238 0.52 12.04 23.15
CA LYS A 238 0.20 11.00 24.14
C LYS A 238 -0.77 10.01 23.51
N VAL A 239 -0.47 8.73 23.76
CA VAL A 239 -1.34 7.61 23.40
C VAL A 239 -2.03 7.12 24.66
N GLU A 240 -3.33 6.88 24.54
CA GLU A 240 -4.14 6.31 25.61
C GLU A 240 -4.96 5.14 25.06
N GLN A 241 -5.14 4.12 25.90
CA GLN A 241 -6.05 3.02 25.63
C GLN A 241 -7.36 3.29 26.38
N ILE A 242 -8.46 3.34 25.62
CA ILE A 242 -9.78 3.70 26.14
C ILE A 242 -10.76 2.57 25.80
N PRO A 243 -11.62 2.11 26.72
CA PRO A 243 -12.69 1.19 26.39
C PRO A 243 -13.55 1.71 25.21
N ILE A 244 -13.87 0.84 24.24
CA ILE A 244 -14.62 1.26 23.03
C ILE A 244 -15.96 1.90 23.38
N ASN A 245 -16.66 1.41 24.41
CA ASN A 245 -17.94 1.96 24.85
C ASN A 245 -17.87 3.39 25.40
N LYS A 246 -16.67 3.92 25.67
CA LYS A 246 -16.47 5.34 26.01
C LYS A 246 -16.25 6.23 24.79
N ILE A 247 -15.89 5.62 23.66
CA ILE A 247 -15.69 6.30 22.37
C ILE A 247 -16.97 6.22 21.53
N ILE A 248 -17.57 5.03 21.48
CA ILE A 248 -18.84 4.76 20.81
C ILE A 248 -19.89 4.58 21.91
N LEU A 249 -20.49 5.70 22.33
CA LEU A 249 -21.53 5.70 23.37
C LEU A 249 -22.81 5.02 22.86
N ASP A 250 -23.19 5.28 21.61
CA ASP A 250 -24.28 4.64 20.91
C ASP A 250 -23.85 4.30 19.49
N LYS A 251 -23.96 3.02 19.14
CA LYS A 251 -23.56 2.49 17.84
C LYS A 251 -24.46 3.01 16.71
N ASN A 252 -25.73 3.28 16.98
CA ASN A 252 -26.69 3.76 15.96
C ASN A 252 -26.40 5.19 15.51
N THR A 253 -25.74 5.98 16.35
CA THR A 253 -25.41 7.38 16.08
C THR A 253 -23.93 7.59 15.78
N PHE A 254 -23.13 6.52 15.77
CA PHE A 254 -21.72 6.59 15.39
C PHE A 254 -21.57 7.04 13.93
N ASN A 255 -20.93 8.19 13.73
CA ASN A 255 -20.71 8.76 12.41
C ASN A 255 -19.42 9.59 12.39
N PRO A 256 -18.24 8.94 12.45
CA PRO A 256 -16.97 9.65 12.47
C PRO A 256 -16.70 10.35 11.12
N PRO A 257 -15.83 11.37 11.09
CA PRO A 257 -15.36 11.96 9.85
C PRO A 257 -14.75 10.91 8.91
N LYS A 258 -15.24 10.86 7.67
CA LYS A 258 -14.82 9.83 6.70
C LYS A 258 -13.51 10.20 6.03
N LEU A 259 -12.67 9.20 5.82
CA LEU A 259 -11.47 9.31 4.99
C LEU A 259 -11.82 8.99 3.54
N ASN A 260 -11.93 10.02 2.72
CA ASN A 260 -12.20 9.91 1.30
C ASN A 260 -10.89 9.78 0.52
N ARG A 261 -10.56 8.57 0.06
CA ARG A 261 -9.40 8.29 -0.80
C ARG A 261 -9.84 7.97 -2.23
N LYS A 262 -9.32 8.71 -3.20
CA LYS A 262 -9.60 8.53 -4.62
C LYS A 262 -8.30 8.26 -5.38
N TYR A 263 -8.22 7.10 -6.01
CA TYR A 263 -7.12 6.76 -6.90
C TYR A 263 -7.33 7.38 -8.26
N LYS A 264 -6.28 8.00 -8.79
CA LYS A 264 -6.27 8.45 -10.19
C LYS A 264 -5.91 7.24 -11.04
N LYS A 265 -6.88 6.73 -11.81
CA LYS A 265 -6.61 5.71 -12.81
C LYS A 265 -5.82 6.36 -13.96
N VAL A 266 -4.51 6.17 -13.92
CA VAL A 266 -3.58 6.58 -14.98
C VAL A 266 -3.20 5.33 -15.76
N LYS A 267 -3.13 5.44 -17.09
CA LYS A 267 -2.58 4.36 -17.91
C LYS A 267 -1.09 4.27 -17.62
N LEU A 268 -0.68 3.24 -16.90
CA LEU A 268 0.73 2.93 -16.70
C LEU A 268 1.28 2.34 -18.00
N PRO A 269 2.54 2.61 -18.36
CA PRO A 269 3.15 2.00 -19.52
C PRO A 269 3.27 0.48 -19.30
N ASP A 270 3.06 -0.28 -20.37
CA ASP A 270 3.13 -1.76 -20.33
C ASP A 270 4.57 -2.25 -20.13
N LYS A 271 5.56 -1.38 -20.38
CA LYS A 271 6.99 -1.62 -20.20
C LYS A 271 7.65 -0.46 -19.46
N PHE A 272 8.62 -0.80 -18.63
CA PHE A 272 9.52 0.14 -17.95
C PHE A 272 10.76 0.35 -18.81
N ASP A 273 10.55 0.88 -20.01
CA ASP A 273 11.66 1.09 -20.96
C ASP A 273 12.63 2.13 -20.41
N GLU A 274 13.93 1.91 -20.62
CA GLU A 274 14.96 2.83 -20.18
C GLU A 274 14.76 4.21 -20.84
N PRO A 275 14.86 5.32 -20.08
CA PRO A 275 14.64 6.63 -20.65
C PRO A 275 15.79 7.00 -21.57
N ASN A 276 15.47 7.53 -22.75
CA ASN A 276 16.49 8.15 -23.60
C ASN A 276 17.07 9.39 -22.92
N MET A 277 18.30 9.74 -23.28
CA MET A 277 18.90 11.02 -22.95
C MET A 277 18.24 12.15 -23.76
N LYS A 278 18.27 13.38 -23.25
CA LYS A 278 17.68 14.56 -23.91
C LYS A 278 18.31 14.87 -25.27
N ASP A 279 19.55 14.43 -25.50
CA ASP A 279 20.25 14.54 -26.78
C ASP A 279 19.86 13.46 -27.80
N GLY A 280 18.94 12.57 -27.44
CA GLY A 280 18.42 11.50 -28.31
C GLY A 280 19.18 10.18 -28.22
N ARG A 281 20.30 10.09 -27.50
CA ARG A 281 20.99 8.81 -27.26
C ARG A 281 20.20 7.90 -26.32
N THR A 282 20.34 6.59 -26.48
CA THR A 282 19.85 5.65 -25.47
C THR A 282 20.70 5.74 -24.21
N PHE A 283 20.12 5.40 -23.06
CA PHE A 283 20.85 5.38 -21.80
C PHE A 283 22.04 4.42 -21.85
N GLU A 284 21.85 3.20 -22.38
CA GLU A 284 22.91 2.21 -22.60
C GLU A 284 24.08 2.78 -23.38
N LYS A 285 23.82 3.55 -24.44
CA LYS A 285 24.85 4.18 -25.25
C LYS A 285 25.62 5.25 -24.48
N GLY A 286 24.94 6.09 -23.70
CA GLY A 286 25.59 7.07 -22.84
C GLY A 286 26.51 6.41 -21.79
N VAL A 287 26.09 5.29 -21.22
CA VAL A 287 26.88 4.52 -20.25
C VAL A 287 28.07 3.82 -20.91
N ALA A 288 27.88 3.27 -22.11
CA ALA A 288 28.96 2.68 -22.90
C ALA A 288 30.05 3.72 -23.22
N ASP A 289 29.64 4.93 -23.68
CA ASP A 289 30.54 6.05 -23.96
C ASP A 289 31.30 6.51 -22.71
N LEU A 290 30.64 6.56 -21.54
CA LEU A 290 31.25 6.95 -20.26
C LEU A 290 32.46 6.07 -19.89
N PHE A 291 32.36 4.78 -20.19
CA PHE A 291 33.38 3.79 -19.86
C PHE A 291 34.32 3.44 -21.02
N ASN A 292 34.09 4.01 -22.21
CA ASN A 292 34.79 3.63 -23.43
C ASN A 292 34.70 2.11 -23.69
N LEU A 293 33.46 1.61 -23.68
CA LEU A 293 33.08 0.22 -23.92
C LEU A 293 31.99 0.17 -24.98
N SER A 294 31.72 -1.03 -25.50
CA SER A 294 30.57 -1.28 -26.38
C SER A 294 29.42 -1.95 -25.64
N ILE A 295 28.21 -1.72 -26.15
CA ILE A 295 27.00 -2.44 -25.72
C ILE A 295 27.12 -3.89 -26.18
N SER A 296 26.74 -4.82 -25.31
CA SER A 296 26.76 -6.25 -25.62
C SER A 296 25.38 -6.71 -26.10
N ASP A 297 25.29 -7.10 -27.37
CA ASP A 297 24.06 -7.66 -27.96
C ASP A 297 23.71 -9.05 -27.41
N ASN A 298 24.65 -9.71 -26.74
CA ASN A 298 24.51 -11.04 -26.15
C ASN A 298 24.92 -11.04 -24.68
N THR A 299 24.14 -11.70 -23.81
CA THR A 299 24.44 -11.84 -22.39
C THR A 299 25.71 -12.65 -22.10
N ASN A 300 26.19 -13.45 -23.05
CA ASN A 300 27.36 -14.31 -22.88
C ASN A 300 28.70 -13.61 -23.18
N GLU A 301 28.68 -12.45 -23.84
CA GLU A 301 29.89 -11.71 -24.24
C GLU A 301 30.20 -10.52 -23.31
N LYS A 302 29.39 -10.32 -22.28
CA LYS A 302 29.51 -9.16 -21.41
C LYS A 302 30.70 -9.28 -20.45
N SER A 303 31.50 -8.22 -20.39
CA SER A 303 32.53 -8.03 -19.37
C SER A 303 31.97 -7.35 -18.13
N PHE A 304 30.97 -6.49 -18.32
CA PHE A 304 30.32 -5.78 -17.22
C PHE A 304 28.79 -5.87 -17.33
N CYS A 305 28.15 -5.92 -16.18
CA CYS A 305 26.70 -5.88 -16.04
C CYS A 305 26.36 -4.77 -15.06
N ILE A 306 25.58 -3.80 -15.51
CA ILE A 306 25.19 -2.63 -14.73
C ILE A 306 23.73 -2.84 -14.36
N PHE A 307 23.44 -2.84 -13.06
CA PHE A 307 22.08 -2.96 -12.55
C PHE A 307 21.69 -1.66 -11.87
N ILE A 308 20.61 -1.04 -12.35
CA ILE A 308 20.09 0.24 -11.83
C ILE A 308 18.66 0.04 -11.38
N ASN A 309 18.42 0.27 -10.10
CA ASN A 309 17.10 0.25 -9.50
C ASN A 309 17.12 0.96 -8.12
N PRO A 310 16.57 2.17 -7.97
CA PRO A 310 15.84 2.95 -8.99
C PRO A 310 16.72 3.93 -9.79
N LEU A 311 16.24 4.37 -10.96
CA LEU A 311 16.57 5.66 -11.58
C LEU A 311 15.30 6.53 -11.56
N VAL A 312 15.22 7.50 -10.66
CA VAL A 312 14.04 8.37 -10.51
C VAL A 312 14.28 9.70 -11.21
N LEU A 313 13.43 10.01 -12.19
CA LEU A 313 13.48 11.25 -12.95
C LEU A 313 12.29 12.14 -12.61
N ASP A 314 12.51 13.44 -12.47
CA ASP A 314 11.46 14.45 -12.38
C ASP A 314 10.85 14.80 -13.76
N ASP A 315 9.81 15.63 -13.76
CA ASP A 315 9.13 16.11 -14.97
C ASP A 315 10.00 16.98 -15.91
N ASN A 316 11.20 17.39 -15.46
CA ASN A 316 12.22 18.09 -16.26
C ASN A 316 13.32 17.14 -16.78
N GLY A 317 13.22 15.85 -16.45
CA GLY A 317 14.17 14.82 -16.85
C GLY A 317 15.46 14.87 -16.02
N LYS A 318 15.42 15.44 -14.81
CA LYS A 318 16.54 15.43 -13.86
C LYS A 318 16.45 14.23 -12.93
N CYS A 319 17.60 13.63 -12.66
CA CYS A 319 17.71 12.55 -11.71
C CYS A 319 17.60 13.08 -10.28
N ILE A 320 16.57 12.65 -9.55
CA ILE A 320 16.32 13.04 -8.15
C ILE A 320 16.68 11.95 -7.15
N ASP A 321 16.68 10.69 -7.59
CA ASP A 321 17.15 9.54 -6.81
C ASP A 321 17.73 8.48 -7.75
N TYR A 322 18.79 7.81 -7.30
CA TYR A 322 19.54 6.86 -8.12
C TYR A 322 20.25 5.82 -7.28
N TYR A 323 20.11 4.57 -7.69
CA TYR A 323 20.91 3.46 -7.19
C TYR A 323 21.32 2.56 -8.34
N GLY A 324 22.63 2.53 -8.62
CA GLY A 324 23.21 1.64 -9.61
C GLY A 324 24.49 0.99 -9.13
N ARG A 325 24.77 -0.21 -9.64
CA ARG A 325 26.01 -0.94 -9.39
C ARG A 325 26.57 -1.52 -10.66
N VAL A 326 27.88 -1.37 -10.84
CA VAL A 326 28.63 -1.99 -11.93
C VAL A 326 29.27 -3.28 -11.43
N TYR A 327 28.89 -4.40 -12.04
CA TYR A 327 29.44 -5.72 -11.73
C TYR A 327 30.40 -6.18 -12.83
N ASP A 328 31.61 -6.56 -12.45
CA ASP A 328 32.61 -7.17 -13.31
C ASP A 328 32.36 -8.67 -13.42
N LYS A 329 31.86 -9.10 -14.58
CA LYS A 329 31.50 -10.49 -14.85
C LYS A 329 32.72 -11.40 -15.05
N ARG A 330 33.92 -10.81 -15.22
CA ARG A 330 35.18 -11.55 -15.28
C ARG A 330 35.61 -12.05 -13.90
N ILE A 331 35.14 -11.40 -12.82
CA ILE A 331 35.37 -11.82 -11.44
C ILE A 331 34.35 -12.89 -11.02
N SER A 332 33.07 -12.66 -11.33
CA SER A 332 32.00 -13.62 -11.01
C SER A 332 30.80 -13.44 -11.94
N ASN A 333 30.22 -14.56 -12.38
CA ASN A 333 28.96 -14.55 -13.10
C ASN A 333 27.76 -14.16 -12.22
N PHE A 334 27.91 -14.19 -10.90
CA PHE A 334 26.86 -13.82 -9.92
C PHE A 334 27.02 -12.39 -9.42
N PHE A 335 25.94 -11.78 -8.91
CA PHE A 335 25.97 -10.43 -8.34
C PHE A 335 26.49 -10.43 -6.89
N THR A 336 27.78 -10.71 -6.71
CA THR A 336 28.42 -10.80 -5.39
C THR A 336 29.13 -9.51 -5.00
N LYS A 337 29.48 -9.34 -3.72
CA LYS A 337 30.19 -8.14 -3.23
C LYS A 337 31.56 -7.97 -3.89
N GLU A 338 32.23 -9.07 -4.18
CA GLU A 338 33.57 -9.14 -4.77
C GLU A 338 33.58 -8.71 -6.24
N SER A 339 32.47 -8.96 -6.95
CA SER A 339 32.32 -8.55 -8.36
C SER A 339 31.97 -7.06 -8.54
N ILE A 340 31.75 -6.30 -7.47
CA ILE A 340 31.40 -4.88 -7.58
C ILE A 340 32.65 -4.06 -7.97
N ASN A 341 32.59 -3.43 -9.14
CA ASN A 341 33.58 -2.44 -9.54
C ASN A 341 33.20 -1.07 -8.94
N ARG A 342 33.80 -0.74 -7.79
CA ARG A 342 33.50 0.48 -7.03
C ARG A 342 33.80 1.76 -7.81
N SER A 343 34.96 1.82 -8.47
CA SER A 343 35.36 3.02 -9.23
C SER A 343 34.41 3.31 -10.39
N MET A 344 34.03 2.28 -11.16
CA MET A 344 33.03 2.46 -12.22
C MET A 344 31.66 2.85 -11.65
N THR A 345 31.28 2.27 -10.51
CA THR A 345 30.01 2.60 -9.84
C THR A 345 29.94 4.07 -9.41
N GLU A 346 31.00 4.60 -8.79
CA GLU A 346 31.09 6.02 -8.38
C GLU A 346 31.08 6.97 -9.59
N LYS A 347 31.79 6.60 -10.66
CA LYS A 347 31.80 7.36 -11.92
C LYS A 347 30.41 7.40 -12.55
N LEU A 348 29.69 6.27 -12.55
CA LEU A 348 28.32 6.19 -13.05
C LEU A 348 27.35 7.04 -12.23
N ASP A 349 27.40 6.95 -10.90
CA ASP A 349 26.55 7.74 -9.99
C ASP A 349 26.70 9.25 -10.26
N THR A 350 27.94 9.71 -10.37
CA THR A 350 28.24 11.13 -10.66
C THR A 350 27.72 11.52 -12.05
N TRP A 351 27.96 10.70 -13.06
CA TRP A 351 27.57 11.00 -14.43
C TRP A 351 26.04 11.06 -14.59
N VAL A 352 25.29 10.09 -14.06
CA VAL A 352 23.83 10.04 -14.17
C VAL A 352 23.17 11.30 -13.60
N LYS A 353 23.63 11.76 -12.42
CA LYS A 353 23.11 12.96 -11.75
C LYS A 353 23.34 14.26 -12.55
N GLN A 354 24.31 14.27 -13.46
CA GLN A 354 24.61 15.41 -14.33
C GLN A 354 23.81 15.40 -15.64
N GLN A 355 23.19 14.28 -16.00
CA GLN A 355 22.46 14.15 -17.26
C GLN A 355 21.08 14.80 -17.22
N THR A 356 20.48 14.93 -18.41
CA THR A 356 19.06 15.26 -18.57
C THR A 356 18.46 14.25 -19.52
N PHE A 357 17.28 13.74 -19.18
CA PHE A 357 16.60 12.65 -19.87
C PHE A 357 15.36 13.14 -20.61
N ASP A 358 14.90 12.38 -21.61
CA ASP A 358 13.59 12.57 -22.24
C ASP A 358 12.48 12.13 -21.28
N THR A 359 11.49 13.00 -21.08
CA THR A 359 10.39 12.79 -20.14
C THR A 359 9.13 12.23 -20.78
N LYS A 360 9.13 11.92 -22.08
CA LYS A 360 7.97 11.32 -22.78
C LYS A 360 7.47 10.01 -22.16
N LEU A 361 8.35 9.26 -21.49
CA LEU A 361 7.99 8.01 -20.80
C LEU A 361 7.38 8.24 -19.41
N ILE A 362 7.46 9.45 -18.85
CA ILE A 362 6.84 9.78 -17.57
C ILE A 362 5.32 9.87 -17.80
N PRO A 363 4.50 9.05 -17.11
CA PRO A 363 3.06 9.06 -17.35
C PRO A 363 2.42 10.38 -16.91
N GLN A 364 1.39 10.80 -17.64
CA GLN A 364 0.74 12.09 -17.40
C GLN A 364 0.19 12.20 -15.96
N GLY A 365 0.65 13.22 -15.22
CA GLY A 365 0.23 13.50 -13.85
C GLY A 365 1.06 12.81 -12.77
N PHE A 366 2.23 12.29 -13.13
CA PHE A 366 3.33 12.01 -12.22
C PHE A 366 4.31 13.18 -12.27
N ASP A 367 4.74 13.65 -11.10
CA ASP A 367 5.79 14.68 -11.01
C ASP A 367 7.19 14.04 -11.13
N SER A 368 7.29 12.72 -10.93
CA SER A 368 8.51 11.93 -11.10
C SER A 368 8.20 10.45 -11.35
N TYR A 369 9.13 9.72 -11.95
CA TYR A 369 8.95 8.32 -12.31
C TYR A 369 10.26 7.52 -12.19
N SER A 370 10.15 6.28 -11.70
CA SER A 370 11.28 5.37 -11.51
C SER A 370 11.39 4.41 -12.69
N PHE A 371 12.60 4.29 -13.18
CA PHE A 371 13.00 3.33 -14.21
C PHE A 371 13.91 2.26 -13.61
N LEU A 372 13.85 1.07 -14.17
CA LEU A 372 14.80 -0.03 -13.92
C LEU A 372 15.60 -0.21 -15.20
N CYS A 373 16.92 -0.21 -15.10
CA CYS A 373 17.80 -0.32 -16.26
C CYS A 373 18.81 -1.45 -16.04
N ILE A 374 19.11 -2.21 -17.09
CA ILE A 374 20.17 -3.24 -17.09
C ILE A 374 21.02 -3.07 -18.33
N VAL A 375 22.23 -2.54 -18.15
CA VAL A 375 23.17 -2.31 -19.25
C VAL A 375 24.25 -3.39 -19.23
N ASN A 376 24.42 -4.10 -20.35
CA ASN A 376 25.51 -5.08 -20.51
C ASN A 376 26.59 -4.49 -21.42
N LEU A 377 27.84 -4.45 -20.94
CA LEU A 377 28.96 -3.86 -21.67
C LEU A 377 30.07 -4.88 -21.93
N LYS A 378 30.80 -4.71 -23.03
CA LYS A 378 31.99 -5.47 -23.40
C LYS A 378 33.12 -4.56 -23.86
N PHE A 379 34.35 -5.06 -23.80
CA PHE A 379 35.48 -4.38 -24.43
C PHE A 379 35.33 -4.39 -25.95
N ASP A 380 35.81 -3.33 -26.59
CA ASP A 380 36.05 -3.32 -28.03
C ASP A 380 37.23 -4.25 -28.31
N ASN A 381 37.02 -5.26 -29.14
CA ASN A 381 38.10 -6.15 -29.60
C ASN A 381 39.04 -5.44 -30.56
#